data_AF-A0A6C0LUF8-F1
#
_entry.id   AF-A0A6C0LUF8-F1
#
_cell.length_a   1.000
_cell.length_b   1.000
_cell.length_c   1.000
_cell.angle_alpha   90.00
_cell.angle_beta   90.00
_cell.angle_gamma   90.00
#
_symmetry.space_group_name_H-M   'P 1'
#
loop_
_entity.id
_entity.type
_entity.pdbx_description
1 polymer ?
#
loop_
_entity_poly.entity_id
_entity_poly.type
_entity_poly.pdbx_seq_one_letter_code
_entity_poly.pdbx_strand_id
1 'polypeptide(L)'
;MVLRYLKLIYFLIPMGITYTNTMQVPTTLRIDAVKTCQRLGECVLRTDNKTKQLWKMKWQEDMKEQISSDFGRIYLIVKRNGDENEILKIGKSECKGGMKTTFSFYQGGLGGSPSIRTFGIHHLIYNELLQNNQIEIYGIWSKPVKVMVPGLYDETEEFVCPSIHSMENKCRTEYKTIYGTYPPWNFQENATPWPVTILDKYKIQVQNRGAAPPPVPAPVPSPNESEPVAEQIMSIHTSTYC
;
A
#
# COMPACT_ATOMS: atom_id res chain seq x y z
N MET A 1 58.45 -41.45 52.38
CA MET A 1 58.94 -41.40 50.99
C MET A 1 57.82 -41.89 50.07
N VAL A 2 57.18 -40.94 49.38
CA VAL A 2 56.43 -41.01 48.11
C VAL A 2 55.23 -42.00 47.96
N LEU A 3 54.07 -41.44 48.30
CA LEU A 3 52.76 -41.44 47.63
C LEU A 3 52.70 -41.98 46.17
N ARG A 4 51.72 -42.82 45.84
CA ARG A 4 50.95 -42.76 44.56
C ARG A 4 49.70 -43.66 44.60
N TYR A 5 48.56 -43.03 44.92
CA TYR A 5 47.22 -43.54 44.63
C TYR A 5 46.92 -43.33 43.14
N LEU A 6 46.65 -44.42 42.41
CA LEU A 6 46.15 -44.35 41.04
C LEU A 6 44.61 -44.38 41.09
N LYS A 7 43.98 -43.20 41.05
CA LYS A 7 42.53 -43.07 40.83
C LYS A 7 42.25 -43.25 39.34
N LEU A 8 41.62 -44.38 38.97
CA LEU A 8 40.98 -44.54 37.67
C LEU A 8 39.72 -43.66 37.65
N ILE A 9 39.75 -42.56 36.92
CA ILE A 9 38.57 -41.75 36.62
C ILE A 9 38.01 -42.26 35.29
N TYR A 10 36.88 -42.94 35.33
CA TYR A 10 36.08 -43.23 34.14
C TYR A 10 35.44 -41.92 33.66
N PHE A 11 35.96 -41.35 32.58
CA PHE A 11 35.28 -40.30 31.83
C PHE A 11 34.18 -40.95 30.97
N LEU A 12 32.94 -40.87 31.43
CA LEU A 12 31.77 -41.06 30.57
C LEU A 12 31.67 -39.83 29.66
N ILE A 13 32.01 -40.01 28.39
CA ILE A 13 31.76 -39.03 27.34
C ILE A 13 30.24 -38.94 27.16
N PRO A 14 29.59 -37.77 27.36
CA PRO A 14 28.23 -37.61 26.91
C PRO A 14 28.26 -37.63 25.38
N MET A 15 27.64 -38.64 24.76
CA MET A 15 27.35 -38.62 23.34
C MET A 15 26.50 -37.38 23.06
N GLY A 16 27.13 -36.35 22.50
CA GLY A 16 26.46 -35.17 22.01
C GLY A 16 25.55 -35.56 20.87
N ILE A 17 24.25 -35.66 21.15
CA ILE A 17 23.23 -35.66 20.11
C ILE A 17 23.18 -34.22 19.59
N THR A 18 23.96 -33.93 18.54
CA THR A 18 23.84 -32.67 17.81
C THR A 18 22.57 -32.74 16.97
N TYR A 19 21.48 -32.17 17.48
CA TYR A 19 20.32 -31.84 16.66
C TYR A 19 20.69 -30.68 15.74
N THR A 20 21.30 -30.95 14.60
CA THR A 20 21.41 -29.98 13.51
C THR A 20 20.09 -30.00 12.74
N ASN A 21 19.04 -29.41 13.32
CA ASN A 21 17.89 -29.03 12.54
C ASN A 21 18.23 -27.71 11.83
N THR A 22 19.07 -27.81 10.80
CA THR A 22 19.28 -26.70 9.86
C THR A 22 17.99 -26.52 9.09
N MET A 23 17.07 -25.72 9.62
CA MET A 23 15.99 -25.15 8.83
C MET A 23 16.65 -24.32 7.74
N GLN A 24 16.70 -24.85 6.51
CA GLN A 24 17.16 -24.09 5.35
C GLN A 24 16.17 -22.94 5.14
N VAL A 25 16.65 -21.72 5.34
CA VAL A 25 15.90 -20.51 5.03
C VAL A 25 15.79 -20.42 3.49
N PRO A 26 14.59 -20.22 2.93
CA PRO A 26 14.44 -20.09 1.48
C PRO A 26 15.25 -18.89 0.97
N THR A 27 15.91 -19.07 -0.17
CA THR A 27 16.73 -18.01 -0.80
C THR A 27 15.89 -16.89 -1.41
N THR A 28 14.62 -17.16 -1.73
CA THR A 28 13.67 -16.19 -2.28
C THR A 28 12.28 -16.44 -1.70
N LEU A 29 11.57 -15.38 -1.34
CA LEU A 29 10.17 -15.44 -0.93
C LEU A 29 9.27 -15.36 -2.17
N ARG A 30 8.59 -16.46 -2.47
CA ARG A 30 7.50 -16.47 -3.45
C ARG A 30 6.18 -16.35 -2.71
N ILE A 31 5.35 -15.37 -3.08
CA ILE A 31 4.03 -15.20 -2.47
C ILE A 31 3.17 -16.48 -2.59
N ASP A 32 3.34 -17.22 -3.69
CA ASP A 32 2.65 -18.49 -3.94
C ASP A 32 3.01 -19.59 -2.92
N ALA A 33 4.18 -19.45 -2.25
CA ALA A 33 4.62 -20.36 -1.20
C ALA A 33 4.21 -19.91 0.21
N VAL A 34 3.65 -18.70 0.36
CA VAL A 34 3.20 -18.17 1.65
C VAL A 34 1.85 -18.77 2.03
N LYS A 35 1.90 -19.79 2.89
CA LYS A 35 0.72 -20.61 3.28
C LYS A 35 -0.33 -19.85 4.10
N THR A 36 0.04 -18.77 4.75
CA THR A 36 -0.81 -18.09 5.74
C THR A 36 -1.58 -16.92 5.14
N CYS A 37 -1.32 -16.53 3.90
CA CYS A 37 -1.97 -15.40 3.27
C CYS A 37 -3.02 -15.85 2.24
N GLN A 38 -4.03 -15.00 2.04
CA GLN A 38 -5.05 -15.19 1.02
C GLN A 38 -5.08 -13.97 0.10
N ARG A 39 -5.18 -14.21 -1.22
CA ARG A 39 -5.37 -13.15 -2.21
C ARG A 39 -6.77 -12.56 -2.04
N LEU A 40 -6.90 -11.24 -2.08
CA LEU A 40 -8.17 -10.54 -1.85
C LEU A 40 -8.67 -9.76 -3.05
N GLY A 41 -7.77 -9.41 -3.97
CA GLY A 41 -8.10 -8.58 -5.11
C GLY A 41 -6.86 -7.90 -5.66
N GLU A 42 -7.13 -6.95 -6.55
CA GLU A 42 -6.11 -6.22 -7.29
C GLU A 42 -6.46 -4.74 -7.39
N CYS A 43 -5.43 -3.90 -7.52
CA CYS A 43 -5.61 -2.50 -7.88
C CYS A 43 -5.74 -2.39 -9.40
N VAL A 44 -6.69 -1.59 -9.89
CA VAL A 44 -6.88 -1.31 -11.31
C VAL A 44 -6.94 0.18 -11.56
N LEU A 45 -6.41 0.64 -12.70
CA LEU A 45 -6.52 2.04 -13.11
C LEU A 45 -7.98 2.47 -13.12
N ARG A 46 -8.23 3.69 -12.63
CA ARG A 46 -9.54 4.29 -12.69
C ARG A 46 -9.67 5.07 -13.98
N THR A 47 -10.64 4.69 -14.80
CA THR A 47 -10.98 5.38 -16.06
C THR A 47 -12.24 6.23 -15.92
N ASP A 48 -12.98 6.06 -14.82
CA ASP A 48 -14.16 6.88 -14.52
C ASP A 48 -13.75 8.20 -13.85
N ASN A 49 -14.05 9.34 -14.49
CA ASN A 49 -13.76 10.69 -13.98
C ASN A 49 -14.69 11.12 -12.83
N LYS A 50 -15.25 10.17 -12.07
CA LYS A 50 -16.23 10.42 -11.01
C LYS A 50 -15.60 10.92 -9.71
N THR A 51 -14.32 10.61 -9.50
CA THR A 51 -13.59 10.97 -8.28
C THR A 51 -12.17 11.37 -8.65
N LYS A 52 -11.46 12.02 -7.72
CA LYS A 52 -10.03 12.33 -7.89
C LYS A 52 -9.10 11.10 -7.79
N GLN A 53 -9.61 9.92 -7.45
CA GLN A 53 -8.81 8.72 -7.22
C GLN A 53 -8.25 8.17 -8.55
N LEU A 54 -6.96 7.87 -8.62
CA LEU A 54 -6.30 7.39 -9.86
C LEU A 54 -6.48 5.89 -10.12
N TRP A 55 -6.81 5.13 -9.09
CA TRP A 55 -7.03 3.70 -9.16
C TRP A 55 -8.15 3.29 -8.20
N LYS A 56 -8.67 2.08 -8.40
CA LYS A 56 -9.67 1.47 -7.54
C LYS A 56 -9.33 0.01 -7.25
N MET A 57 -9.87 -0.50 -6.15
CA MET A 57 -9.81 -1.93 -5.85
C MET A 57 -10.83 -2.71 -6.68
N LYS A 58 -10.38 -3.80 -7.28
CA LYS A 58 -11.22 -4.89 -7.80
C LYS A 58 -11.08 -6.07 -6.84
N TRP A 59 -12.07 -6.22 -5.97
CA TRP A 59 -12.11 -7.26 -4.94
C TRP A 59 -12.57 -8.60 -5.51
N GLN A 60 -12.12 -9.69 -4.89
CA GLN A 60 -12.63 -11.03 -5.10
C GLN A 60 -13.95 -11.23 -4.36
N GLU A 61 -15.00 -11.67 -5.06
CA GLU A 61 -16.34 -11.81 -4.48
C GLU A 61 -16.41 -13.01 -3.52
N ASP A 62 -15.69 -14.08 -3.80
CA ASP A 62 -15.58 -15.28 -2.97
C ASP A 62 -14.85 -15.02 -1.64
N MET A 63 -14.12 -13.90 -1.53
CA MET A 63 -13.41 -13.47 -0.32
C MET A 63 -14.15 -12.39 0.47
N LYS A 64 -15.42 -12.12 0.16
CA LYS A 64 -16.20 -11.01 0.72
C LYS A 64 -16.27 -11.00 2.25
N GLU A 65 -16.38 -12.18 2.86
CA GLU A 65 -16.46 -12.32 4.33
C GLU A 65 -15.14 -11.91 4.99
N GLN A 66 -14.01 -12.42 4.50
CA GLN A 66 -12.67 -12.09 4.99
C GLN A 66 -12.33 -10.61 4.74
N ILE A 67 -12.69 -10.10 3.56
CA ILE A 67 -12.50 -8.69 3.19
C ILE A 67 -13.26 -7.75 4.14
N SER A 68 -14.44 -8.17 4.62
CA SER A 68 -15.30 -7.36 5.49
C SER A 68 -15.07 -7.63 6.98
N SER A 69 -14.23 -8.61 7.33
CA SER A 69 -13.92 -8.98 8.71
C SER A 69 -13.18 -7.86 9.45
N ASP A 70 -13.63 -7.57 10.66
CA ASP A 70 -13.03 -6.57 11.55
C ASP A 70 -11.83 -7.10 12.33
N PHE A 71 -11.50 -8.39 12.22
CA PHE A 71 -10.35 -8.96 12.91
C PHE A 71 -9.05 -8.28 12.47
N GLY A 72 -8.14 -8.11 13.43
CA GLY A 72 -6.82 -7.57 13.17
C GLY A 72 -6.12 -8.38 12.08
N ARG A 73 -5.46 -7.69 11.16
CA ARG A 73 -4.87 -8.31 9.96
C ARG A 73 -3.56 -7.67 9.53
N ILE A 74 -2.71 -8.49 8.93
CA ILE A 74 -1.58 -8.04 8.12
C ILE A 74 -2.05 -7.99 6.67
N TYR A 75 -1.74 -6.90 5.97
CA TYR A 75 -1.93 -6.80 4.53
C TYR A 75 -0.57 -6.77 3.85
N LEU A 76 -0.54 -7.37 2.66
CA LEU A 76 0.60 -7.36 1.76
C LEU A 76 0.19 -6.65 0.48
N ILE A 77 1.05 -5.75 0.00
CA ILE A 77 0.95 -5.21 -1.36
C ILE A 77 2.02 -5.90 -2.19
N VAL A 78 1.60 -6.60 -3.24
CA VAL A 78 2.46 -7.47 -4.04
C VAL A 78 2.42 -7.02 -5.48
N LYS A 79 3.59 -6.81 -6.09
CA LYS A 79 3.74 -6.62 -7.53
C LYS A 79 3.84 -7.97 -8.20
N ARG A 80 3.14 -8.15 -9.32
CA ARG A 80 3.35 -9.26 -10.25
C ARG A 80 3.71 -8.73 -11.64
N ASN A 81 4.73 -9.35 -12.22
CA ASN A 81 5.13 -9.15 -13.61
C ASN A 81 5.54 -10.52 -14.20
N GLY A 82 4.65 -11.12 -14.99
CA GLY A 82 4.81 -12.52 -15.41
C GLY A 82 4.88 -13.47 -14.21
N ASP A 83 5.93 -14.28 -14.15
CA ASP A 83 6.18 -15.23 -13.06
C ASP A 83 6.86 -14.59 -11.84
N GLU A 84 7.38 -13.37 -11.99
CA GLU A 84 8.01 -12.64 -10.89
C GLU A 84 6.95 -12.04 -9.97
N ASN A 85 7.14 -12.23 -8.68
CA ASN A 85 6.34 -11.61 -7.65
C ASN A 85 7.24 -10.98 -6.58
N GLU A 86 6.87 -9.79 -6.15
CA GLU A 86 7.63 -9.02 -5.18
C GLU A 86 6.68 -8.45 -4.13
N ILE A 87 6.90 -8.77 -2.85
CA ILE A 87 6.20 -8.11 -1.76
C ILE A 87 6.81 -6.72 -1.61
N LEU A 88 6.03 -5.70 -1.96
CA LEU A 88 6.44 -4.31 -1.91
C LEU A 88 6.20 -3.69 -0.54
N LYS A 89 5.14 -4.12 0.15
CA LYS A 89 4.77 -3.62 1.46
C LYS A 89 4.20 -4.71 2.36
N ILE A 90 4.64 -4.71 3.62
CA ILE A 90 3.97 -5.38 4.74
C ILE A 90 3.44 -4.29 5.66
N GLY A 91 2.17 -4.38 6.04
CA GLY A 91 1.60 -3.50 7.05
C GLY A 91 0.44 -4.15 7.80
N LYS A 92 0.00 -3.50 8.88
CA LYS A 92 -1.08 -3.99 9.74
C LYS A 92 -2.29 -3.07 9.76
N SER A 93 -3.46 -3.62 10.08
CA SER A 93 -4.69 -2.85 10.26
C SER A 93 -5.64 -3.53 11.26
N GLU A 94 -6.25 -2.72 12.13
CA GLU A 94 -7.29 -3.11 13.10
C GLU A 94 -8.55 -2.25 12.91
N CYS A 95 -8.68 -1.54 11.78
CA CYS A 95 -9.82 -0.65 11.56
C CYS A 95 -11.14 -1.44 11.38
N LYS A 96 -12.27 -0.83 11.76
CA LYS A 96 -13.60 -1.36 11.42
C LYS A 96 -13.88 -1.25 9.91
N GLY A 97 -14.69 -2.15 9.36
CA GLY A 97 -14.96 -2.30 7.93
C GLY A 97 -13.85 -3.04 7.15
N GLY A 98 -13.01 -3.79 7.87
CA GLY A 98 -12.03 -4.72 7.30
C GLY A 98 -11.04 -4.16 6.28
N MET A 99 -10.73 -4.95 5.26
CA MET A 99 -9.76 -4.62 4.21
C MET A 99 -10.25 -3.50 3.30
N LYS A 100 -11.57 -3.36 3.11
CA LYS A 100 -12.16 -2.26 2.33
C LYS A 100 -11.81 -0.90 2.94
N THR A 101 -12.03 -0.72 4.23
CA THR A 101 -11.64 0.52 4.93
C THR A 101 -10.13 0.70 4.94
N THR A 102 -9.37 -0.39 5.12
CA THR A 102 -7.90 -0.34 5.13
C THR A 102 -7.35 0.25 3.81
N PHE A 103 -7.86 -0.22 2.67
CA PHE A 103 -7.42 0.26 1.36
C PHE A 103 -8.13 1.53 0.89
N SER A 104 -9.30 1.89 1.44
CA SER A 104 -9.96 3.16 1.12
C SER A 104 -9.10 4.36 1.54
N PHE A 105 -8.30 4.26 2.61
CA PHE A 105 -7.33 5.28 2.97
C PHE A 105 -6.32 5.51 1.84
N TYR A 106 -5.70 4.44 1.32
CA TYR A 106 -4.75 4.56 0.21
C TYR A 106 -5.42 5.02 -1.08
N GLN A 107 -6.61 4.51 -1.42
CA GLN A 107 -7.38 4.98 -2.58
C GLN A 107 -7.72 6.47 -2.46
N GLY A 108 -8.05 6.94 -1.26
CA GLY A 108 -8.37 8.33 -0.94
C GLY A 108 -7.16 9.25 -0.81
N GLY A 109 -5.95 8.80 -1.15
CA GLY A 109 -4.69 9.53 -0.93
C GLY A 109 -4.56 10.89 -1.62
N LEU A 110 -5.53 11.31 -2.44
CA LEU A 110 -5.60 12.63 -3.09
C LEU A 110 -6.69 13.56 -2.51
N GLY A 111 -7.46 13.09 -1.53
CA GLY A 111 -8.54 13.85 -0.89
C GLY A 111 -8.14 14.40 0.48
N GLY A 112 -8.68 15.56 0.83
CA GLY A 112 -8.50 16.17 2.16
C GLY A 112 -7.03 16.47 2.49
N SER A 113 -6.61 16.08 3.70
CA SER A 113 -5.25 16.29 4.23
C SER A 113 -4.55 14.95 4.49
N PRO A 114 -4.21 14.19 3.43
CA PRO A 114 -3.60 12.88 3.59
C PRO A 114 -2.20 13.02 4.19
N SER A 115 -1.76 12.00 4.95
CA SER A 115 -0.36 11.88 5.32
C SER A 115 0.50 11.61 4.08
N ILE A 116 1.80 11.92 4.14
CA ILE A 116 2.75 11.54 3.08
C ILE A 116 2.73 10.03 2.81
N ARG A 117 2.48 9.20 3.83
CA ARG A 117 2.37 7.75 3.68
C ARG A 117 1.16 7.37 2.83
N THR A 118 0.00 7.95 3.11
CA THR A 118 -1.24 7.68 2.38
C THR A 118 -1.11 8.15 0.93
N PHE A 119 -0.65 9.38 0.75
CA PHE A 119 -0.42 10.00 -0.56
C PHE A 119 0.64 9.25 -1.38
N GLY A 120 1.76 8.89 -0.74
CA GLY A 120 2.88 8.23 -1.38
C GLY A 120 2.53 6.82 -1.85
N ILE A 121 1.90 6.00 -0.99
CA ILE A 121 1.44 4.66 -1.39
C ILE A 121 0.42 4.75 -2.54
N HIS A 122 -0.49 5.73 -2.51
CA HIS A 122 -1.42 5.96 -3.62
C HIS A 122 -0.69 6.14 -4.96
N HIS A 123 0.34 6.99 -4.99
CA HIS A 123 1.11 7.25 -6.19
C HIS A 123 2.03 6.11 -6.59
N LEU A 124 2.61 5.37 -5.65
CA LEU A 124 3.43 4.21 -5.96
C LEU A 124 2.59 3.13 -6.66
N ILE A 125 1.41 2.81 -6.15
CA ILE A 125 0.47 1.90 -6.81
C ILE A 125 0.13 2.41 -8.21
N TYR A 126 -0.22 3.68 -8.34
CA TYR A 126 -0.55 4.26 -9.65
C TYR A 126 0.60 4.14 -10.66
N ASN A 127 1.84 4.43 -10.24
CA ASN A 127 3.01 4.35 -11.11
C ASN A 127 3.28 2.92 -11.59
N GLU A 128 3.14 1.92 -10.72
CA GLU A 128 3.27 0.51 -11.11
C GLU A 128 2.19 0.10 -12.13
N LEU A 129 0.95 0.55 -11.91
CA LEU A 129 -0.14 0.29 -12.86
C LEU A 129 0.10 0.96 -14.22
N LEU A 130 0.70 2.15 -14.27
CA LEU A 130 1.09 2.81 -15.52
C LEU A 130 2.20 2.07 -16.28
N GLN A 131 3.00 1.28 -15.57
CA GLN A 131 4.03 0.42 -16.16
C GLN A 131 3.49 -0.96 -16.60
N ASN A 132 2.17 -1.15 -16.55
CA ASN A 132 1.49 -2.42 -16.80
C ASN A 132 1.85 -3.54 -15.81
N ASN A 133 2.41 -3.21 -14.64
CA ASN A 133 2.58 -4.17 -13.57
C ASN A 133 1.23 -4.41 -12.86
N GLN A 134 0.98 -5.66 -12.43
CA GLN A 134 -0.20 -5.98 -11.64
C GLN A 134 0.10 -5.75 -10.16
N ILE A 135 -0.79 -5.06 -9.46
CA ILE A 135 -0.72 -4.89 -8.00
C ILE A 135 -1.83 -5.69 -7.33
N GLU A 136 -1.42 -6.68 -6.55
CA GLU A 136 -2.30 -7.60 -5.83
C GLU A 136 -2.24 -7.37 -4.33
N ILE A 137 -3.38 -7.59 -3.68
CA ILE A 137 -3.53 -7.44 -2.24
C ILE A 137 -3.76 -8.80 -1.60
N TYR A 138 -2.99 -9.09 -0.56
CA TYR A 138 -3.14 -10.30 0.25
C TYR A 138 -3.38 -9.93 1.72
N GLY A 139 -4.05 -10.81 2.45
CA GLY A 139 -4.30 -10.67 3.89
C GLY A 139 -3.88 -11.89 4.71
N ILE A 140 -3.50 -11.64 5.96
CA ILE A 140 -3.27 -12.64 7.00
C ILE A 140 -4.05 -12.17 8.24
N TRP A 141 -4.95 -12.99 8.79
CA TRP A 141 -5.82 -12.58 9.90
C TRP A 141 -5.36 -13.17 11.23
N SER A 142 -5.52 -12.36 12.28
CA SER A 142 -5.46 -12.83 13.65
C SER A 142 -6.70 -13.65 13.94
N LYS A 143 -6.53 -14.81 14.59
CA LYS A 143 -7.66 -15.62 15.03
C LYS A 143 -8.08 -15.17 16.43
N PRO A 144 -9.37 -14.90 16.67
CA PRO A 144 -9.85 -14.64 18.02
C PRO A 144 -9.54 -15.82 18.95
N VAL A 145 -9.13 -15.50 20.17
CA VAL A 145 -8.91 -16.47 21.25
C VAL A 145 -9.88 -16.18 22.38
N LYS A 146 -10.33 -17.24 23.03
CA LYS A 146 -11.24 -17.15 24.17
C LYS A 146 -10.42 -16.86 25.42
N VAL A 147 -10.71 -15.76 26.09
CA VAL A 147 -9.98 -15.30 27.29
C VAL A 147 -10.93 -14.69 28.30
N MET A 148 -10.56 -14.73 29.58
CA MET A 148 -11.23 -13.93 30.61
C MET A 148 -10.75 -12.48 30.50
N VAL A 149 -11.69 -11.56 30.35
CA VAL A 149 -11.44 -10.12 30.26
C VAL A 149 -11.95 -9.48 31.55
N PRO A 150 -11.08 -8.86 32.36
CA PRO A 150 -11.51 -8.16 33.55
C PRO A 150 -12.21 -6.86 33.20
N GLY A 151 -13.41 -6.69 33.75
CA GLY A 151 -14.15 -5.44 33.82
C GLY A 151 -13.90 -4.71 35.14
N LEU A 152 -14.70 -3.67 35.40
CA LEU A 152 -14.61 -2.91 36.66
C LEU A 152 -15.12 -3.69 37.88
N TYR A 153 -15.97 -4.69 37.68
CA TYR A 153 -16.69 -5.40 38.75
C TYR A 153 -16.56 -6.92 38.69
N ASP A 154 -16.38 -7.49 37.50
CA ASP A 154 -16.36 -8.91 37.21
C ASP A 154 -15.42 -9.23 36.04
N GLU A 155 -15.17 -10.51 35.79
CA GLU A 155 -14.47 -10.98 34.59
C GLU A 155 -15.44 -11.73 33.68
N THR A 156 -15.41 -11.42 32.38
CA THR A 156 -16.25 -12.05 31.35
C THR A 156 -15.41 -12.85 30.38
N GLU A 157 -15.93 -14.00 29.97
CA GLU A 157 -15.28 -14.80 28.94
C GLU A 157 -15.62 -14.26 27.55
N GLU A 158 -14.62 -13.79 26.82
CA GLU A 158 -14.79 -13.12 25.53
C GLU A 158 -13.82 -13.64 24.47
N PHE A 159 -14.22 -13.51 23.20
CA PHE A 159 -13.33 -13.76 22.07
C PHE A 159 -12.59 -12.48 21.69
N VAL A 160 -11.32 -12.41 22.04
CA VAL A 160 -10.46 -11.26 21.78
C VAL A 160 -9.44 -11.61 20.70
N CYS A 161 -9.19 -10.69 19.77
CA CYS A 161 -8.10 -10.86 18.82
C CYS A 161 -6.76 -10.51 19.49
N PRO A 162 -5.75 -11.41 19.46
CA PRO A 162 -4.40 -11.07 19.89
C PRO A 162 -3.86 -9.86 19.12
N SER A 163 -3.01 -9.06 19.79
CA SER A 163 -2.35 -7.92 19.16
C SER A 163 -1.60 -8.33 17.90
N ILE A 164 -1.89 -7.66 16.79
CA ILE A 164 -1.29 -7.98 15.50
C ILE A 164 0.11 -7.39 15.32
N HIS A 165 0.64 -6.67 16.31
CA HIS A 165 2.00 -6.15 16.24
C HIS A 165 3.04 -7.29 16.19
N SER A 166 2.84 -8.35 16.96
CA SER A 166 3.70 -9.54 16.92
C SER A 166 3.65 -10.22 15.56
N MET A 167 2.47 -10.26 14.92
CA MET A 167 2.31 -10.80 13.56
C MET A 167 3.07 -9.96 12.53
N GLU A 168 2.91 -8.63 12.58
CA GLU A 168 3.61 -7.70 11.67
C GLU A 168 5.13 -7.82 11.81
N ASN A 169 5.62 -7.85 13.06
CA ASN A 169 7.04 -8.02 13.35
C ASN A 169 7.57 -9.35 12.82
N LYS A 170 6.80 -10.43 12.98
CA LYS A 170 7.18 -11.76 12.47
C LYS A 170 7.28 -11.76 10.95
N CYS A 171 6.26 -11.29 10.23
CA CYS A 171 6.29 -11.21 8.76
C CYS A 171 7.46 -10.36 8.25
N ARG A 172 7.70 -9.19 8.86
CA ARG A 172 8.81 -8.30 8.48
C ARG A 172 10.18 -8.92 8.75
N THR A 173 10.33 -9.60 9.89
CA THR A 173 11.59 -10.27 10.26
C THR A 173 11.87 -11.43 9.32
N GLU A 174 10.87 -12.25 8.99
CA GLU A 174 11.01 -13.34 8.03
C GLU A 174 11.43 -12.83 6.65
N TYR A 175 10.79 -11.76 6.16
CA TYR A 175 11.22 -11.11 4.92
C TYR A 175 12.67 -10.62 5.00
N LYS A 176 13.04 -9.92 6.09
CA LYS A 176 14.39 -9.38 6.28
C LYS A 176 15.45 -10.46 6.40
N THR A 177 15.15 -11.61 7.00
CA THR A 177 16.09 -12.73 7.08
C THR A 177 16.42 -13.29 5.70
N ILE A 178 15.46 -13.26 4.76
CA ILE A 178 15.66 -13.73 3.38
C ILE A 178 16.41 -12.70 2.54
N TYR A 179 16.00 -11.43 2.59
CA TYR A 179 16.49 -10.39 1.67
C TYR A 179 17.51 -9.40 2.26
N GLY A 180 17.80 -9.49 3.56
CA GLY A 180 18.66 -8.55 4.29
C GLY A 180 18.04 -7.17 4.57
N THR A 181 16.85 -6.87 4.01
CA THR A 181 16.17 -5.57 4.12
C THR A 181 14.65 -5.74 4.30
N TYR A 182 13.91 -4.68 4.62
CA TYR A 182 12.44 -4.71 4.61
C TYR A 182 11.89 -4.44 3.21
N PRO A 183 10.61 -4.76 2.93
CA PRO A 183 10.00 -4.48 1.63
C PRO A 183 10.20 -3.03 1.17
N PRO A 184 10.38 -2.77 -0.13
CA PRO A 184 10.83 -1.47 -0.63
C PRO A 184 9.89 -0.30 -0.26
N TRP A 185 8.59 -0.54 -0.04
CA TRP A 185 7.62 0.49 0.36
C TRP A 185 7.39 0.57 1.87
N ASN A 186 8.22 -0.11 2.67
CA ASN A 186 8.37 0.09 4.11
C ASN A 186 9.46 1.12 4.41
N PHE A 187 9.33 2.32 3.81
CA PHE A 187 10.30 3.43 3.90
C PHE A 187 10.77 3.76 5.31
N GLN A 188 9.84 3.78 6.28
CA GLN A 188 10.16 4.08 7.67
C GLN A 188 11.08 3.00 8.26
N GLU A 189 10.74 1.73 8.06
CA GLU A 189 11.53 0.62 8.58
C GLU A 189 12.90 0.50 7.90
N ASN A 190 12.98 0.89 6.63
CA ASN A 190 14.24 0.95 5.87
C ASN A 190 15.06 2.23 6.12
N ALA A 191 14.54 3.20 6.88
CA ALA A 191 15.13 4.54 7.01
C ALA A 191 15.40 5.22 5.65
N THR A 192 14.60 4.91 4.63
CA THR A 192 14.73 5.45 3.28
C THR A 192 13.77 6.64 3.10
N PRO A 193 14.22 7.77 2.54
CA PRO A 193 13.32 8.87 2.22
C PRO A 193 12.32 8.45 1.14
N TRP A 194 11.16 9.11 1.13
CA TRP A 194 10.21 8.96 0.01
C TRP A 194 10.83 9.48 -1.29
N PRO A 195 10.45 8.92 -2.46
CA PRO A 195 10.93 9.41 -3.74
C PRO A 195 10.67 10.92 -3.91
N VAL A 196 11.67 11.66 -4.41
CA VAL A 196 11.61 13.12 -4.59
C VAL A 196 10.39 13.54 -5.40
N THR A 197 10.08 12.79 -6.46
CA THR A 197 8.90 13.02 -7.31
C THR A 197 7.57 12.93 -6.54
N ILE A 198 7.47 12.05 -5.55
CA ILE A 198 6.30 11.95 -4.67
C ILE A 198 6.30 13.08 -3.64
N LEU A 199 7.46 13.43 -3.08
CA LEU A 199 7.59 14.54 -2.13
C LEU A 199 7.16 15.87 -2.76
N ASP A 200 7.56 16.13 -4.00
CA ASP A 200 7.20 17.36 -4.70
C ASP A 200 5.71 17.42 -5.05
N LYS A 201 5.13 16.30 -5.51
CA LYS A 201 3.67 16.19 -5.69
C LYS A 201 2.92 16.38 -4.38
N TYR A 202 3.44 15.87 -3.27
CA TYR A 202 2.84 16.03 -1.95
C TYR A 202 2.89 17.50 -1.49
N LYS A 203 4.01 18.20 -1.69
CA LYS A 203 4.12 19.63 -1.38
C LYS A 203 3.05 20.43 -2.11
N ILE A 204 2.87 20.18 -3.42
CA ILE A 204 1.85 20.83 -4.24
C ILE A 204 0.44 20.53 -3.71
N GLN A 205 0.13 19.26 -3.41
CA GLN A 205 -1.15 18.86 -2.83
C GLN A 205 -1.43 19.58 -1.50
N VAL A 206 -0.41 19.70 -0.64
CA VAL A 206 -0.52 20.35 0.67
C VAL A 206 -0.67 21.87 0.54
N GLN A 207 0.01 22.50 -0.43
CA GLN A 207 -0.11 23.92 -0.71
C GLN A 207 -1.48 24.29 -1.30
N ASN A 208 -2.06 23.42 -2.13
CA ASN A 208 -3.37 23.62 -2.76
C ASN A 208 -4.55 23.19 -1.87
N ARG A 209 -4.33 22.99 -0.56
CA ARG A 209 -5.38 22.63 0.40
C ARG A 209 -6.45 23.72 0.44
N GLY A 210 -7.69 23.36 0.08
CA GLY A 210 -8.85 24.26 0.17
C GLY A 210 -8.97 25.28 -0.97
N ALA A 211 -8.06 25.30 -1.95
CA ALA A 211 -8.23 26.10 -3.14
C ALA A 211 -9.34 25.49 -4.02
N ALA A 212 -10.36 26.28 -4.35
CA ALA A 212 -11.30 25.92 -5.41
C ALA A 212 -10.50 25.66 -6.71
N PRO A 213 -10.93 24.71 -7.56
CA PRO A 213 -10.29 24.54 -8.86
C PRO A 213 -10.27 25.90 -9.58
N PRO A 214 -9.18 26.23 -10.31
CA PRO A 214 -9.16 27.44 -11.11
C PRO A 214 -10.39 27.43 -12.02
N PRO A 215 -11.08 28.58 -12.20
CA PRO A 215 -12.25 28.64 -13.05
C PRO A 215 -11.87 28.10 -14.43
N VAL A 216 -12.72 27.20 -14.95
CA VAL A 216 -12.58 26.71 -16.32
C VAL A 216 -12.54 27.95 -17.22
N PRO A 217 -11.50 28.12 -18.07
CA PRO A 217 -11.47 29.22 -19.01
C PRO A 217 -12.79 29.22 -19.78
N ALA A 218 -13.46 30.37 -19.80
CA ALA A 218 -14.70 30.51 -20.57
C ALA A 218 -14.43 30.00 -21.99
N PRO A 219 -15.37 29.26 -22.61
CA PRO A 219 -15.27 28.92 -24.02
C PRO A 219 -14.97 30.20 -24.78
N VAL A 220 -13.88 30.19 -25.56
CA VAL A 220 -13.58 31.29 -26.47
C VAL A 220 -14.85 31.51 -27.29
N PRO A 221 -15.45 32.72 -27.27
CA PRO A 221 -16.63 32.97 -28.07
C PRO A 221 -16.29 32.65 -29.51
N SER A 222 -17.05 31.72 -30.10
CA SER A 222 -16.98 31.42 -31.53
C SER A 222 -17.08 32.73 -32.29
N PRO A 223 -16.25 32.94 -33.34
CA PRO A 223 -16.32 34.16 -34.13
C PRO A 223 -17.75 34.30 -34.66
N ASN A 224 -18.41 35.39 -34.26
CA ASN A 224 -19.73 35.76 -34.76
C ASN A 224 -19.67 35.79 -36.29
N GLU A 225 -20.48 34.96 -36.93
CA GLU A 225 -20.97 35.24 -38.26
C GLU A 225 -21.83 36.52 -38.21
N SER A 226 -21.71 37.31 -39.26
CA SER A 226 -22.52 38.48 -39.64
C SER A 226 -22.24 39.81 -38.94
N GLU A 227 -21.38 40.62 -39.57
CA GLU A 227 -21.71 42.02 -39.83
C GLU A 227 -21.55 42.31 -41.34
N PRO A 228 -22.49 43.03 -41.98
CA PRO A 228 -22.45 43.33 -43.39
C PRO A 228 -21.44 44.44 -43.70
N VAL A 229 -20.68 44.25 -44.77
CA VAL A 229 -19.72 45.21 -45.32
C VAL A 229 -20.49 46.43 -45.86
N ALA A 230 -20.25 47.60 -45.27
CA ALA A 230 -20.71 48.87 -45.81
C ALA A 230 -19.84 49.27 -47.02
N GLU A 231 -20.48 49.45 -48.18
CA GLU A 231 -19.87 50.00 -49.39
C GLU A 231 -19.38 51.44 -49.16
N GLN A 232 -18.08 51.66 -49.31
CA GLN A 232 -17.51 52.99 -49.47
C GLN A 232 -17.74 53.47 -50.90
N ILE A 233 -18.66 54.43 -51.05
CA ILE A 233 -18.84 55.22 -52.27
C ILE A 233 -17.64 56.19 -52.39
N MET A 234 -16.75 55.94 -53.35
CA MET A 234 -15.73 56.90 -53.77
C MET A 234 -16.39 58.03 -54.57
N SER A 235 -16.32 59.24 -54.03
CA SER A 235 -16.64 60.49 -54.74
C SER A 235 -15.51 60.81 -55.72
N ILE A 236 -15.81 60.75 -57.01
CA ILE A 236 -14.97 61.28 -58.10
C ILE A 236 -15.49 62.67 -58.44
N HIS A 237 -14.75 63.69 -58.00
CA HIS A 237 -14.89 65.05 -58.49
C HIS A 237 -14.21 65.16 -59.86
N THR A 238 -15.00 65.22 -60.93
CA THR A 238 -14.54 65.75 -62.22
C THR A 238 -15.26 67.06 -62.52
N SER A 239 -14.48 68.13 -62.45
CA SER A 239 -14.77 69.45 -63.00
C SER A 239 -14.89 69.36 -64.52
N THR A 240 -15.98 69.87 -65.11
CA THR A 240 -15.92 70.48 -66.45
C THR A 240 -17.04 71.52 -66.60
N TYR A 241 -16.63 72.65 -67.14
CA TYR A 241 -17.39 73.81 -67.60
C TYR A 241 -18.48 73.45 -68.63
N CYS A 242 -19.66 74.07 -68.48
CA CYS A 242 -20.37 74.92 -69.46
C CYS A 242 -21.78 75.24 -68.96
#